data_AF-A0A834M3C1-F1
#
_entry.id   AF-A0A834M3C1-F1
#
_cell.length_a   1.000
_cell.length_b   1.000
_cell.length_c   1.000
_cell.angle_alpha   90.00
_cell.angle_beta   90.00
_cell.angle_gamma   90.00
#
_symmetry.space_group_name_H-M   'P 1'
#
loop_
_entity.id
_entity.type
_entity.pdbx_description
1 polymer ?
#
loop_
_entity_poly.entity_id
_entity_poly.type
_entity_poly.pdbx_seq_one_letter_code
_entity_poly.pdbx_strand_id
1 'polypeptide(L)'
;MEDIFQWCKEGNALQVRVWLDEPEHDMNQGDDHGFSPLHWSCMKGHIKIVEMLLQRGARVNVTNRGDDTPLHLAAAFGHKDIVLMLLRQRADVNFTNEHGNSPLHYACFWNYDTIAEDLVHHGSKVSIANKYGDTPLDKAKRKLAKSLHDIAIASGQDLNIIKFKDQSWLGLKTRSRDATLSRHKGINFKELDLKTKIAETHSGVTFKGRWQKNDIVAKTLNIRNITARISRDFNEEFPRLRIFSHPNILPVIGCCNTPQNLIVISQYMPLGSLYNVLHEGRGDIVVDTARALKFAIDIARGMAFLHSLERTIPEYFLNSRHVIIEEDMTARLNMADAKFSFQEKGRIYYPAWMSPEALQKKITDRNWEASDMWSFAILLWELATREVPFPDQSPMEVGMRIALEGLRISIKPGISHHLSKLIKICMNEDPGKRPTFDMIVPILDKMTR
;
A
#
# COMPACT_ATOMS: atom_id res chain seq x y z
N MET A 1 -5.01 -22.22 20.55
CA MET A 1 -5.27 -22.08 19.09
C MET A 1 -4.01 -21.43 18.56
N GLU A 2 -3.21 -22.16 17.78
CA GLU A 2 -1.96 -21.60 17.25
C GLU A 2 -2.30 -20.46 16.30
N ASP A 3 -1.63 -19.32 16.47
CA ASP A 3 -1.78 -18.14 15.64
C ASP A 3 -0.54 -17.93 14.77
N ILE A 4 -0.63 -17.01 13.81
CA ILE A 4 0.48 -16.68 12.90
C ILE A 4 1.76 -16.31 13.67
N PHE A 5 1.63 -15.69 14.84
CA PHE A 5 2.76 -15.28 15.65
C PHE A 5 3.49 -16.49 16.24
N GLN A 6 2.77 -17.52 16.67
CA GLN A 6 3.37 -18.76 17.16
C GLN A 6 4.13 -19.49 16.03
N TRP A 7 3.54 -19.63 14.85
CA TRP A 7 4.22 -20.23 13.70
C TRP A 7 5.48 -19.45 13.28
N CYS A 8 5.41 -18.11 13.31
CA CYS A 8 6.56 -17.24 13.11
C CYS A 8 7.63 -17.38 14.18
N LYS A 9 7.27 -17.70 15.44
CA LYS A 9 8.24 -17.94 16.53
C LYS A 9 8.93 -19.30 16.37
N GLU A 10 8.19 -20.32 15.98
CA GLU A 10 8.66 -21.70 15.84
C GLU A 10 9.41 -21.96 14.53
N GLY A 11 9.23 -21.10 13.51
CA GLY A 11 9.88 -21.27 12.21
C GLY A 11 9.07 -22.15 11.25
N ASN A 12 7.76 -22.32 11.48
CA ASN A 12 6.90 -23.14 10.64
C ASN A 12 6.51 -22.39 9.34
N ALA A 13 7.43 -22.37 8.38
CA ALA A 13 7.24 -21.67 7.10
C ALA A 13 6.06 -22.22 6.27
N LEU A 14 5.68 -23.48 6.45
CA LEU A 14 4.53 -24.07 5.74
C LEU A 14 3.22 -23.45 6.21
N GLN A 15 2.98 -23.39 7.52
CA GLN A 15 1.76 -22.80 8.07
C GLN A 15 1.70 -21.30 7.81
N VAL A 16 2.83 -20.59 7.89
CA VAL A 16 2.90 -19.18 7.51
C VAL A 16 2.51 -18.97 6.04
N ARG A 17 2.98 -19.82 5.12
CA ARG A 17 2.62 -19.73 3.70
C ARG A 17 1.11 -19.91 3.48
N VAL A 18 0.55 -20.99 4.03
CA VAL A 18 -0.90 -21.27 3.92
C VAL A 18 -1.71 -20.11 4.48
N TRP A 19 -1.28 -19.53 5.61
CA TRP A 19 -1.94 -18.38 6.19
C TRP A 19 -1.88 -17.12 5.30
N LEU A 20 -0.75 -16.89 4.60
CA LEU A 20 -0.57 -15.76 3.69
C LEU A 20 -1.31 -15.89 2.35
N ASP A 21 -1.67 -17.12 1.95
CA ASP A 21 -2.46 -17.38 0.74
C ASP A 21 -3.93 -16.98 0.92
N GLU A 22 -4.40 -16.98 2.16
CA GLU A 22 -5.75 -16.54 2.52
C GLU A 22 -5.86 -15.00 2.51
N PRO A 23 -6.73 -14.42 1.69
CA PRO A 23 -6.74 -12.97 1.47
C PRO A 23 -7.32 -12.14 2.61
N GLU A 24 -8.06 -12.77 3.52
CA GLU A 24 -8.63 -12.11 4.70
C GLU A 24 -7.57 -11.82 5.78
N HIS A 25 -6.39 -12.42 5.65
CA HIS A 25 -5.31 -12.28 6.61
C HIS A 25 -4.42 -11.07 6.31
N ASP A 26 -4.22 -10.23 7.33
CA ASP A 26 -3.36 -9.05 7.25
C ASP A 26 -1.95 -9.37 7.73
N MET A 27 -0.99 -9.53 6.83
CA MET A 27 0.41 -9.82 7.20
C MET A 27 1.09 -8.70 8.01
N ASN A 28 0.48 -7.51 8.06
CA ASN A 28 0.96 -6.36 8.83
C ASN A 28 0.24 -6.19 10.17
N GLN A 29 -0.61 -7.15 10.56
CA GLN A 29 -1.25 -7.14 11.88
C GLN A 29 -0.21 -7.29 12.99
N GLY A 30 -0.41 -6.59 14.10
CA GLY A 30 0.39 -6.75 15.32
C GLY A 30 -0.30 -7.65 16.35
N ASP A 31 0.50 -8.30 17.19
CA ASP A 31 0.00 -8.91 18.43
C ASP A 31 -0.34 -7.85 19.49
N ASP A 32 -0.66 -8.28 20.72
CA ASP A 32 -1.03 -7.39 21.83
C ASP A 32 0.11 -6.43 22.23
N HIS A 33 1.34 -6.64 21.78
CA HIS A 33 2.48 -5.76 21.98
C HIS A 33 2.88 -5.00 20.69
N GLY A 34 2.10 -5.16 19.62
CA GLY A 34 2.34 -4.54 18.33
C GLY A 34 3.40 -5.24 17.49
N PHE A 35 3.86 -6.44 17.86
CA PHE A 35 4.81 -7.21 17.06
C PHE A 35 4.06 -7.86 15.88
N SER A 36 4.50 -7.53 14.66
CA SER A 36 4.02 -8.17 13.44
C SER A 36 4.68 -9.53 13.21
N PRO A 37 4.15 -10.37 12.29
CA PRO A 37 4.83 -11.59 11.86
C PRO A 37 6.30 -11.35 11.46
N LEU A 38 6.57 -10.25 10.75
CA LEU A 38 7.92 -9.87 10.33
C LEU A 38 8.85 -9.59 11.53
N HIS A 39 8.35 -8.94 12.58
CA HIS A 39 9.13 -8.72 13.81
C HIS A 39 9.54 -10.03 14.46
N TRP A 40 8.59 -10.96 14.65
CA TRP A 40 8.86 -12.25 15.29
C TRP A 40 9.85 -13.09 14.48
N SER A 41 9.68 -13.15 13.16
CA SER A 41 10.60 -13.89 12.28
C SER A 41 12.01 -13.28 12.26
N CYS A 42 12.14 -11.95 12.32
CA CYS A 42 13.44 -11.27 12.41
C CYS A 42 14.11 -11.50 13.78
N MET A 43 13.35 -11.43 14.87
CA MET A 43 13.84 -11.68 16.23
C MET A 43 14.37 -13.12 16.39
N LYS A 44 13.67 -14.10 15.80
CA LYS A 44 14.00 -15.52 15.94
C LYS A 44 14.98 -16.06 14.89
N GLY A 45 15.33 -15.29 13.87
CA GLY A 45 16.32 -15.71 12.87
C GLY A 45 15.75 -16.55 11.73
N HIS A 46 14.43 -16.56 11.52
CA HIS A 46 13.79 -17.42 10.52
C HIS A 46 13.82 -16.81 9.12
N ILE A 47 14.98 -16.87 8.47
CA ILE A 47 15.28 -16.23 7.17
C ILE A 47 14.22 -16.55 6.10
N LYS A 48 13.81 -17.82 5.97
CA LYS A 48 12.81 -18.24 4.97
C LYS A 48 11.45 -17.57 5.15
N ILE A 49 11.05 -17.32 6.41
CA ILE A 49 9.79 -16.64 6.72
C ILE A 49 9.93 -15.14 6.45
N VAL A 50 11.07 -14.55 6.82
CA VAL A 50 11.36 -13.14 6.52
C VAL A 50 11.31 -12.89 5.01
N GLU A 51 11.98 -13.73 4.23
CA GLU A 51 11.99 -13.61 2.76
C GLU A 51 10.57 -13.69 2.19
N MET A 52 9.78 -14.67 2.64
CA MET A 52 8.39 -14.84 2.19
C MET A 52 7.52 -13.64 2.53
N LEU A 53 7.61 -13.12 3.76
CA LEU A 53 6.84 -11.95 4.20
C LEU A 53 7.23 -10.70 3.38
N LEU A 54 8.52 -10.48 3.14
CA LEU A 54 9.01 -9.35 2.34
C LEU A 54 8.58 -9.47 0.87
N GLN A 55 8.64 -10.66 0.29
CA GLN A 55 8.15 -10.93 -1.07
C GLN A 55 6.64 -10.68 -1.21
N ARG A 56 5.87 -10.96 -0.15
CA ARG A 56 4.44 -10.67 -0.08
C ARG A 56 4.12 -9.21 0.28
N GLY A 57 5.15 -8.38 0.48
CA GLY A 57 4.99 -6.94 0.68
C GLY A 57 4.71 -6.53 2.12
N ALA A 58 5.21 -7.29 3.10
CA ALA A 58 5.21 -6.86 4.49
C ALA A 58 5.94 -5.51 4.65
N ARG A 59 5.38 -4.62 5.47
CA ARG A 59 5.92 -3.29 5.74
C ARG A 59 7.29 -3.43 6.40
N VAL A 60 8.35 -3.08 5.68
CA VAL A 60 9.74 -3.25 6.13
C VAL A 60 10.06 -2.43 7.38
N ASN A 61 9.53 -1.20 7.43
CA ASN A 61 9.70 -0.26 8.55
C ASN A 61 8.49 -0.25 9.49
N VAL A 62 7.78 -1.38 9.61
CA VAL A 62 6.70 -1.51 10.58
C VAL A 62 7.23 -1.32 12.00
N THR A 63 6.47 -0.69 12.89
CA THR A 63 6.89 -0.49 14.27
C THR A 63 6.00 -1.20 15.28
N ASN A 64 6.61 -1.75 16.34
CA ASN A 64 5.90 -2.25 17.52
C ASN A 64 5.54 -1.11 18.49
N ARG A 65 5.01 -1.44 19.69
CA ARG A 65 4.64 -0.41 20.69
C ARG A 65 5.80 0.42 21.24
N GLY A 66 7.02 -0.11 21.24
CA GLY A 66 8.24 0.60 21.62
C GLY A 66 8.93 1.30 20.45
N ASP A 67 8.27 1.34 19.29
CA ASP A 67 8.78 1.84 18.02
C ASP A 67 10.01 1.11 17.46
N ASP A 68 10.27 -0.13 17.90
CA ASP A 68 11.28 -0.97 17.26
C ASP A 68 10.77 -1.45 15.90
N THR A 69 11.67 -1.48 14.92
CA THR A 69 11.43 -2.06 13.59
C THR A 69 11.98 -3.50 13.50
N PRO A 70 11.59 -4.28 12.49
CA PRO A 70 12.22 -5.58 12.22
C PRO A 70 13.75 -5.52 12.13
N LEU A 71 14.30 -4.41 11.62
CA LEU A 71 15.76 -4.19 11.54
C LEU A 71 16.40 -4.02 12.92
N HIS A 72 15.72 -3.34 13.86
CA HIS A 72 16.20 -3.26 15.25
C HIS A 72 16.30 -4.64 15.87
N LEU A 73 15.27 -5.48 15.70
CA LEU A 73 15.24 -6.83 16.27
C LEU A 73 16.27 -7.75 15.60
N ALA A 74 16.41 -7.71 14.27
CA ALA A 74 17.44 -8.49 13.58
C ALA A 74 18.86 -8.13 14.05
N ALA A 75 19.13 -6.83 14.24
CA ALA A 75 20.42 -6.34 14.74
C ALA A 75 20.63 -6.69 16.23
N ALA A 76 19.60 -6.59 17.06
CA ALA A 76 19.68 -6.89 18.50
C ALA A 76 19.90 -8.38 18.81
N PHE A 77 19.50 -9.28 17.91
CA PHE A 77 19.63 -10.73 18.09
C PHE A 77 20.73 -11.35 17.21
N GLY A 78 21.51 -10.55 16.48
CA GLY A 78 22.70 -11.03 15.77
C GLY A 78 22.44 -11.72 14.43
N HIS A 79 21.27 -11.51 13.81
CA HIS A 79 20.88 -12.19 12.56
C HIS A 79 21.37 -11.44 11.32
N LYS A 80 22.67 -11.54 11.02
CA LYS A 80 23.34 -10.80 9.93
C LYS A 80 22.64 -10.95 8.56
N ASP A 81 22.30 -12.17 8.16
CA ASP A 81 21.67 -12.41 6.85
C ASP A 81 20.31 -11.71 6.73
N ILE A 82 19.54 -11.66 7.82
CA ILE A 82 18.27 -10.94 7.90
C ILE A 82 18.50 -9.43 7.83
N VAL A 83 19.52 -8.91 8.51
CA VAL A 83 19.89 -7.48 8.44
C VAL A 83 20.19 -7.09 6.98
N LEU A 84 21.03 -7.85 6.28
CA LEU A 84 21.36 -7.59 4.88
C LEU A 84 20.13 -7.69 3.97
N MET A 85 19.23 -8.65 4.24
CA MET A 85 17.98 -8.79 3.49
C MET A 85 17.06 -7.57 3.66
N LEU A 86 16.87 -7.09 4.89
CA LEU A 86 16.07 -5.91 5.19
C LEU A 86 16.66 -4.65 4.55
N LEU A 87 17.98 -4.47 4.60
CA LEU A 87 18.68 -3.34 3.96
C LEU A 87 18.49 -3.35 2.42
N ARG A 88 18.55 -4.53 1.78
CA ARG A 88 18.23 -4.68 0.35
C ARG A 88 16.78 -4.29 0.03
N GLN A 89 15.85 -4.49 0.97
CA GLN A 89 14.46 -4.06 0.86
C GLN A 89 14.23 -2.61 1.33
N ARG A 90 15.28 -1.78 1.35
CA ARG A 90 15.23 -0.35 1.70
C ARG A 90 14.67 -0.10 3.10
N ALA A 91 14.98 -0.97 4.06
CA ALA A 91 14.76 -0.69 5.47
C ALA A 91 15.46 0.63 5.87
N ASP A 92 14.81 1.44 6.68
CA ASP A 92 15.40 2.67 7.20
C ASP A 92 16.44 2.32 8.27
N VAL A 93 17.70 2.36 7.86
CA VAL A 93 18.87 2.03 8.69
C VAL A 93 19.08 3.02 9.85
N ASN A 94 18.48 4.21 9.76
CA ASN A 94 18.61 5.28 10.75
C ASN A 94 17.34 5.50 11.56
N PHE A 95 16.33 4.64 11.39
CA PHE A 95 15.10 4.72 12.18
C PHE A 95 15.43 4.63 13.67
N THR A 96 14.82 5.49 14.48
CA THR A 96 15.03 5.51 15.93
C THR A 96 13.76 5.10 16.66
N ASN A 97 13.90 4.17 17.61
CA ASN A 97 12.80 3.74 18.46
C ASN A 97 12.40 4.78 19.53
N GLU A 98 11.48 4.42 20.44
CA GLU A 98 11.00 5.34 21.47
C GLU A 98 12.10 5.84 22.42
N HIS A 99 13.21 5.12 22.53
CA HIS A 99 14.36 5.51 23.35
C HIS A 99 15.42 6.29 22.57
N GLY A 100 15.21 6.52 21.27
CA GLY A 100 16.19 7.15 20.39
C GLY A 100 17.31 6.20 19.94
N ASN A 101 17.18 4.90 20.20
CA ASN A 101 18.16 3.92 19.73
C ASN A 101 17.85 3.57 18.27
N SER A 102 18.90 3.52 17.46
CA SER A 102 18.88 3.00 16.08
C SER A 102 19.29 1.51 16.06
N PRO A 103 19.11 0.79 14.94
CA PRO A 103 19.59 -0.59 14.83
C PRO A 103 21.09 -0.73 15.13
N LEU A 104 21.89 0.30 14.81
CA LEU A 104 23.32 0.34 15.09
C LEU A 104 23.63 0.41 16.59
N HIS A 105 22.81 1.10 17.40
CA HIS A 105 22.97 1.09 18.86
C HIS A 105 22.86 -0.33 19.42
N TYR A 106 21.89 -1.12 18.94
CA TYR A 106 21.71 -2.51 19.37
C TYR A 106 22.87 -3.39 18.93
N ALA A 107 23.31 -3.30 17.67
CA ALA A 107 24.46 -4.06 17.19
C ALA A 107 25.74 -3.74 17.98
N CYS A 108 25.96 -2.46 18.33
CA CYS A 108 27.10 -2.03 19.15
C CYS A 108 27.02 -2.52 20.59
N PHE A 109 25.85 -2.41 21.24
CA PHE A 109 25.63 -2.84 22.62
C PHE A 109 25.87 -4.34 22.81
N TRP A 110 25.38 -5.17 21.88
CA TRP A 110 25.58 -6.62 21.90
C TRP A 110 26.92 -7.08 21.31
N ASN A 111 27.74 -6.15 20.81
CA ASN A 111 29.06 -6.40 20.22
C ASN A 111 28.99 -7.35 19.00
N TYR A 112 28.03 -7.11 18.11
CA TYR A 112 27.95 -7.76 16.80
C TYR A 112 28.73 -6.98 15.75
N ASP A 113 30.06 -7.07 15.83
CA ASP A 113 31.01 -6.26 15.06
C ASP A 113 30.68 -6.23 13.55
N THR A 114 30.50 -7.41 12.95
CA THR A 114 30.20 -7.52 11.51
C THR A 114 28.88 -6.89 11.09
N ILE A 115 27.85 -6.95 11.95
CA ILE A 115 26.55 -6.33 11.68
C ILE A 115 26.66 -4.81 11.79
N ALA A 116 27.38 -4.33 12.79
CA ALA A 116 27.59 -2.90 12.98
C ALA A 116 28.37 -2.29 11.80
N GLU A 117 29.41 -2.97 11.32
CA GLU A 117 30.16 -2.56 10.13
C GLU A 117 29.26 -2.57 8.88
N ASP A 118 28.48 -3.64 8.66
CA ASP A 118 27.54 -3.74 7.53
C ASP A 118 26.50 -2.59 7.56
N LEU A 119 25.97 -2.25 8.74
CA LEU A 119 25.01 -1.15 8.91
C LEU A 119 25.63 0.20 8.53
N VAL A 120 26.86 0.50 8.98
CA VAL A 120 27.55 1.76 8.62
C VAL A 120 27.84 1.82 7.11
N HIS A 121 28.25 0.71 6.49
CA HIS A 121 28.43 0.63 5.04
C HIS A 121 27.14 0.88 4.26
N HIS A 122 25.97 0.57 4.83
CA HIS A 122 24.66 0.86 4.25
C HIS A 122 24.08 2.21 4.69
N GLY A 123 24.90 3.11 5.23
CA GLY A 123 24.52 4.49 5.54
C GLY A 123 23.97 4.72 6.95
N SER A 124 24.19 3.79 7.89
CA SER A 124 23.90 4.05 9.30
C SER A 124 24.82 5.15 9.85
N LYS A 125 24.22 6.12 10.53
CA LYS A 125 24.93 7.26 11.11
C LYS A 125 25.43 6.92 12.51
N VAL A 126 26.74 7.01 12.70
CA VAL A 126 27.40 6.78 14.00
C VAL A 126 27.19 7.92 15.00
N SER A 127 26.63 9.05 14.57
CA SER A 127 26.46 10.28 15.36
C SER A 127 25.05 10.50 15.92
N ILE A 128 24.10 9.60 15.65
CA ILE A 128 22.75 9.67 16.22
C ILE A 128 22.82 9.41 17.72
N ALA A 129 22.47 10.38 18.55
CA ALA A 129 22.38 10.18 19.99
C ALA A 129 20.97 9.73 20.40
N ASN A 130 20.91 8.82 21.37
CA ASN A 130 19.66 8.38 21.99
C ASN A 130 19.18 9.38 23.06
N LYS A 131 18.09 9.06 23.77
CA LYS A 131 17.53 9.91 24.84
C LYS A 131 18.50 10.19 26.00
N TYR A 132 19.51 9.34 26.18
CA TYR A 132 20.52 9.48 27.22
C TYR A 132 21.74 10.28 26.76
N GLY A 133 21.78 10.69 25.48
CA GLY A 133 22.92 11.38 24.88
C GLY A 133 24.02 10.45 24.37
N ASP A 134 23.83 9.13 24.48
CA ASP A 134 24.80 8.14 24.01
C ASP A 134 24.64 7.93 22.51
N THR A 135 25.76 7.90 21.79
CA THR A 135 25.84 7.48 20.39
C THR A 135 26.09 5.97 20.28
N PRO A 136 25.94 5.35 19.09
CA PRO A 136 26.32 3.95 18.90
C PRO A 136 27.78 3.67 19.27
N LEU A 137 28.69 4.62 19.04
CA LEU A 137 30.11 4.49 19.39
C LEU A 137 30.32 4.39 20.90
N ASP A 138 29.50 5.10 21.70
CA ASP A 138 29.56 5.05 23.17
C ASP A 138 29.06 3.72 23.73
N LYS A 139 28.16 3.03 23.01
CA LYS A 139 27.68 1.68 23.35
C LYS A 139 28.61 0.57 22.88
N ALA A 140 29.49 0.85 21.92
CA ALA A 140 30.42 -0.13 21.38
C ALA A 140 31.64 -0.34 22.29
N LYS A 141 32.23 -1.53 22.25
CA LYS A 141 33.56 -1.75 22.86
C LYS A 141 34.62 -0.96 22.10
N ARG A 142 35.71 -0.60 22.79
CA ARG A 142 36.80 0.24 22.24
C ARG A 142 37.29 -0.15 20.85
N LYS A 143 37.45 -1.46 20.58
CA LYS A 143 37.90 -1.95 19.26
C LYS A 143 36.87 -1.69 18.16
N LEU A 144 35.60 -2.03 18.41
CA LEU A 144 34.51 -1.81 17.48
C LEU A 144 34.27 -0.31 17.25
N ALA A 145 34.23 0.49 18.32
CA ALA A 145 34.06 1.94 18.23
C ALA A 145 35.11 2.58 17.31
N LYS A 146 36.38 2.16 17.43
CA LYS A 146 37.45 2.62 16.53
C LYS A 146 37.19 2.20 15.08
N SER A 147 36.84 0.93 14.84
CA SER A 147 36.51 0.43 13.48
C SER A 147 35.39 1.23 12.85
N LEU A 148 34.26 1.41 13.56
CA LEU A 148 33.10 2.14 13.05
C LEU A 148 33.40 3.62 12.81
N HIS A 149 34.22 4.24 13.67
CA HIS A 149 34.67 5.61 13.48
C HIS A 149 35.51 5.77 12.21
N ASP A 150 36.48 4.87 12.00
CA ASP A 150 37.34 4.85 10.82
C ASP A 150 36.50 4.64 9.53
N ILE A 151 35.52 3.72 9.57
CA ILE A 151 34.58 3.48 8.45
C ILE A 151 33.70 4.71 8.19
N ALA A 152 33.20 5.37 9.23
CA ALA A 152 32.36 6.56 9.10
C ALA A 152 33.13 7.73 8.45
N ILE A 153 34.40 7.95 8.84
CA ILE A 153 35.28 8.94 8.21
C ILE A 153 35.53 8.57 6.74
N ALA A 154 35.86 7.31 6.45
CA ALA A 154 36.10 6.85 5.09
C ALA A 154 34.85 7.00 4.19
N SER A 155 33.66 6.91 4.79
CA SER A 155 32.37 7.10 4.10
C SER A 155 31.94 8.57 4.02
N GLY A 156 32.74 9.52 4.52
CA GLY A 156 32.46 10.95 4.48
C GLY A 156 31.32 11.40 5.40
N GLN A 157 31.04 10.67 6.49
CA GLN A 157 29.98 11.04 7.42
C GLN A 157 30.36 12.27 8.26
N ASP A 158 29.39 13.16 8.50
CA ASP A 158 29.52 14.21 9.51
C ASP A 158 29.37 13.59 10.93
N LEU A 159 30.41 13.77 11.74
CA LEU A 159 30.51 13.25 13.10
C LEU A 159 29.88 14.16 14.15
N ASN A 160 29.26 15.27 13.74
CA ASN A 160 28.48 16.12 14.63
C ASN A 160 27.31 15.34 15.24
N ILE A 161 27.22 15.37 16.57
CA ILE A 161 26.19 14.63 17.31
C ILE A 161 24.80 15.14 16.92
N ILE A 162 23.99 14.24 16.39
CA ILE A 162 22.58 14.47 16.08
C ILE A 162 21.80 14.16 17.35
N LYS A 163 21.39 15.21 18.07
CA LYS A 163 20.59 15.06 19.30
C LYS A 163 19.25 14.40 18.99
N PHE A 164 18.82 13.51 19.88
CA PHE A 164 17.48 12.95 19.85
C PHE A 164 16.44 14.07 19.88
N LYS A 165 15.50 14.02 18.93
CA LYS A 165 14.29 14.85 18.92
C LYS A 165 13.11 13.91 18.90
N ASP A 166 12.19 14.08 19.84
CA ASP A 166 10.96 13.29 19.84
C ASP A 166 10.07 13.74 18.67
N GLN A 167 10.04 12.91 17.63
CA GLN A 167 9.25 13.10 16.42
C GLN A 167 8.01 12.20 16.39
N SER A 168 7.60 11.65 17.55
CA SER A 168 6.43 10.75 17.63
C SER A 168 5.13 11.39 17.14
N TRP A 169 5.05 12.72 17.11
CA TRP A 169 3.90 13.51 16.64
C TRP A 169 3.85 13.70 15.12
N LEU A 170 4.93 13.45 14.38
CA LEU A 170 5.03 13.70 12.93
C LEU A 170 4.34 12.65 12.05
N GLY A 171 3.72 11.61 12.63
CA GLY A 171 2.99 10.59 11.87
C GLY A 171 3.86 9.64 11.02
N LEU A 172 5.18 9.87 10.94
CA LEU A 172 6.13 9.06 10.15
C LEU A 172 6.28 7.59 10.60
N LYS A 173 5.62 7.20 11.69
CA LYS A 173 5.72 5.87 12.31
C LYS A 173 4.65 4.96 11.73
N THR A 174 5.07 3.93 10.99
CA THR A 174 4.16 2.96 10.39
C THR A 174 3.87 1.84 11.38
N ARG A 175 3.04 2.10 12.39
CA ARG A 175 2.70 1.06 13.40
C ARG A 175 2.08 -0.17 12.76
N SER A 176 2.33 -1.34 13.35
CA SER A 176 1.61 -2.57 13.02
C SER A 176 0.10 -2.29 13.07
N ARG A 177 -0.64 -2.80 12.08
CA ARG A 177 -2.09 -2.59 12.01
C ARG A 177 -2.73 -3.28 13.20
N ASP A 178 -3.71 -2.61 13.80
CA ASP A 178 -4.52 -3.24 14.84
C ASP A 178 -5.30 -4.41 14.22
N ALA A 179 -5.09 -5.61 14.76
CA ALA A 179 -5.75 -6.82 14.30
C ALA A 179 -7.28 -6.76 14.49
N THR A 180 -7.81 -5.79 15.24
CA THR A 180 -9.27 -5.59 15.38
C THR A 180 -9.97 -5.32 14.05
N LEU A 181 -9.32 -4.63 13.12
CA LEU A 181 -9.93 -4.21 11.86
C LEU A 181 -10.30 -5.39 10.94
N SER A 182 -9.53 -6.48 10.97
CA SER A 182 -9.79 -7.67 10.14
C SER A 182 -10.70 -8.70 10.83
N ARG A 183 -10.99 -8.56 12.13
CA ARG A 183 -11.78 -9.53 12.90
C ARG A 183 -13.29 -9.43 12.69
N HIS A 184 -13.83 -8.22 12.53
CA HIS A 184 -15.28 -8.00 12.49
C HIS A 184 -15.79 -7.69 11.08
N LYS A 185 -16.56 -8.63 10.51
CA LYS A 185 -17.19 -8.46 9.18
C LYS A 185 -18.44 -7.58 9.24
N GLY A 186 -19.34 -7.86 10.19
CA GLY A 186 -20.55 -7.08 10.44
C GLY A 186 -20.33 -6.07 11.56
N ILE A 187 -20.52 -4.79 11.26
CA ILE A 187 -20.36 -3.69 12.21
C ILE A 187 -21.74 -3.09 12.48
N ASN A 188 -22.08 -2.87 13.75
CA ASN A 188 -23.32 -2.20 14.09
C ASN A 188 -23.19 -0.70 13.81
N PHE A 189 -24.14 -0.12 13.07
CA PHE A 189 -24.14 1.31 12.74
C PHE A 189 -24.04 2.20 13.98
N LYS A 190 -24.63 1.78 15.12
CA LYS A 190 -24.58 2.54 16.38
C LYS A 190 -23.19 2.64 17.01
N GLU A 191 -22.24 1.80 16.58
CA GLU A 191 -20.85 1.86 17.05
C GLU A 191 -20.01 2.87 16.26
N LEU A 192 -20.55 3.43 15.17
CA LEU A 192 -19.83 4.38 14.32
C LEU A 192 -20.05 5.82 14.81
N ASP A 193 -18.97 6.52 15.12
CA ASP A 193 -18.96 7.95 15.40
C ASP A 193 -18.68 8.73 14.10
N LEU A 194 -19.69 8.91 13.26
CA LEU A 194 -19.60 9.62 11.98
C LEU A 194 -19.70 11.14 12.19
N LYS A 195 -18.73 11.91 11.66
CA LYS A 195 -18.58 13.34 11.94
C LYS A 195 -18.76 14.23 10.72
N THR A 196 -17.99 13.97 9.66
CA THR A 196 -17.82 14.93 8.56
C THR A 196 -18.12 14.26 7.24
N LYS A 197 -19.00 14.85 6.42
CA LYS A 197 -19.22 14.42 5.05
C LYS A 197 -17.97 14.75 4.21
N ILE A 198 -17.35 13.74 3.60
CA ILE A 198 -16.14 13.88 2.77
C ILE A 198 -16.53 14.11 1.30
N ALA A 199 -17.48 13.32 0.81
CA ALA A 199 -17.85 13.30 -0.60
C ALA A 199 -19.30 12.85 -0.79
N GLU A 200 -19.90 13.27 -1.90
CA GLU A 200 -21.16 12.77 -2.41
C GLU A 200 -20.98 12.47 -3.89
N THR A 201 -21.29 11.23 -4.27
CA THR A 201 -21.12 10.74 -5.63
C THR A 201 -22.38 10.00 -6.06
N HIS A 202 -22.48 9.67 -7.34
CA HIS A 202 -23.54 8.80 -7.85
C HIS A 202 -23.63 7.46 -7.10
N SER A 203 -22.50 6.97 -6.58
CA SER A 203 -22.40 5.68 -5.89
C SER A 203 -22.82 5.71 -4.43
N GLY A 204 -22.93 6.89 -3.83
CA GLY A 204 -23.15 7.01 -2.39
C GLY A 204 -22.61 8.29 -1.78
N VAL A 205 -22.90 8.43 -0.49
CA VAL A 205 -22.38 9.50 0.36
C VAL A 205 -21.32 8.93 1.29
N THR A 206 -20.19 9.63 1.39
CA THR A 206 -19.03 9.19 2.15
C THR A 206 -18.81 10.10 3.36
N PHE A 207 -18.69 9.51 4.54
CA PHE A 207 -18.46 10.19 5.81
C PHE A 207 -17.14 9.75 6.45
N LYS A 208 -16.43 10.70 7.05
CA LYS A 208 -15.34 10.45 8.00
C LYS A 208 -15.93 10.18 9.37
N GLY A 209 -15.39 9.18 10.06
CA GLY A 209 -15.77 8.90 11.44
C GLY A 209 -14.71 8.13 12.20
N ARG A 210 -15.10 7.60 13.36
CA ARG A 210 -14.29 6.70 14.18
C ARG A 210 -15.03 5.41 14.49
N TRP A 211 -14.28 4.31 14.53
CA TRP A 211 -14.74 3.02 15.03
C TRP A 211 -13.60 2.31 15.75
N GLN A 212 -13.84 1.85 16.99
CA GLN A 212 -12.82 1.24 17.86
C GLN A 212 -11.49 2.01 17.93
N LYS A 213 -11.56 3.34 18.08
CA LYS A 213 -10.42 4.28 18.12
C LYS A 213 -9.66 4.46 16.79
N ASN A 214 -10.07 3.79 15.72
CA ASN A 214 -9.51 3.95 14.38
C ASN A 214 -10.31 5.00 13.59
N ASP A 215 -9.60 5.86 12.85
CA ASP A 215 -10.24 6.77 11.90
C ASP A 215 -10.67 5.98 10.65
N ILE A 216 -11.95 6.10 10.30
CA ILE A 216 -12.58 5.33 9.22
C ILE A 216 -13.31 6.23 8.22
N VAL A 217 -13.57 5.64 7.06
CA VAL A 217 -14.46 6.16 6.03
C VAL A 217 -15.64 5.22 5.88
N ALA A 218 -16.84 5.73 6.10
CA ALA A 218 -18.09 5.02 5.90
C ALA A 218 -18.80 5.54 4.66
N LYS A 219 -18.98 4.68 3.65
CA LYS A 219 -19.66 4.99 2.41
C LYS A 219 -21.05 4.36 2.42
N THR A 220 -22.08 5.19 2.58
CA THR A 220 -23.47 4.80 2.45
C THR A 220 -23.82 4.69 0.97
N LEU A 221 -24.18 3.49 0.53
CA LEU A 221 -24.46 3.19 -0.87
C LEU A 221 -25.78 3.84 -1.31
N ASN A 222 -25.77 4.49 -2.48
CA ASN A 222 -26.97 5.12 -3.03
C ASN A 222 -27.85 4.08 -3.74
N ILE A 223 -28.82 3.51 -3.01
CA ILE A 223 -29.73 2.47 -3.52
C ILE A 223 -31.16 2.90 -3.27
N ARG A 224 -31.97 2.99 -4.33
CA ARG A 224 -33.35 3.49 -4.27
C ARG A 224 -34.27 2.62 -3.40
N ASN A 225 -34.16 1.30 -3.50
CA ASN A 225 -34.99 0.35 -2.76
C ASN A 225 -34.15 -0.86 -2.34
N ILE A 226 -33.91 -1.02 -1.04
CA ILE A 226 -33.13 -2.12 -0.48
C ILE A 226 -34.09 -3.27 -0.16
N THR A 227 -34.14 -4.26 -1.05
CA THR A 227 -34.92 -5.49 -0.85
C THR A 227 -34.13 -6.51 -0.03
N ALA A 228 -34.82 -7.53 0.51
CA ALA A 228 -34.16 -8.64 1.19
C ALA A 228 -33.14 -9.37 0.30
N ARG A 229 -33.37 -9.40 -1.02
CA ARG A 229 -32.42 -9.94 -2.00
C ARG A 229 -31.14 -9.10 -2.06
N ILE A 230 -31.26 -7.78 -2.19
CA ILE A 230 -30.10 -6.87 -2.22
C ILE A 230 -29.29 -6.98 -0.92
N SER A 231 -29.97 -7.06 0.23
CA SER A 231 -29.30 -7.24 1.52
C SER A 231 -28.53 -8.58 1.60
N ARG A 232 -29.07 -9.65 1.01
CA ARG A 232 -28.39 -10.96 0.90
C ARG A 232 -27.19 -10.88 -0.06
N ASP A 233 -27.40 -10.36 -1.26
CA ASP A 233 -26.35 -10.21 -2.28
C ASP A 233 -25.19 -9.35 -1.73
N PHE A 234 -25.50 -8.27 -1.00
CA PHE A 234 -24.49 -7.44 -0.33
C PHE A 234 -23.66 -8.24 0.68
N ASN A 235 -24.31 -9.00 1.56
CA ASN A 235 -23.64 -9.84 2.56
C ASN A 235 -22.78 -10.96 1.93
N GLU A 236 -23.12 -11.42 0.73
CA GLU A 236 -22.37 -12.43 -0.01
C GLU A 236 -21.17 -11.84 -0.76
N GLU A 237 -21.31 -10.65 -1.33
CA GLU A 237 -20.30 -10.01 -2.18
C GLU A 237 -19.24 -9.25 -1.39
N PHE A 238 -19.61 -8.52 -0.32
CA PHE A 238 -18.65 -7.65 0.38
C PHE A 238 -17.46 -8.39 1.01
N PRO A 239 -17.57 -9.66 1.50
CA PRO A 239 -16.42 -10.36 2.07
C PRO A 239 -15.30 -10.54 1.03
N ARG A 240 -15.63 -10.60 -0.26
CA ARG A 240 -14.66 -10.70 -1.36
C ARG A 240 -13.78 -9.46 -1.48
N LEU A 241 -14.23 -8.32 -0.95
CA LEU A 241 -13.51 -7.03 -0.92
C LEU A 241 -12.61 -6.86 0.32
N ARG A 242 -12.63 -7.82 1.26
CA ARG A 242 -11.81 -7.82 2.48
C ARG A 242 -10.43 -8.41 2.22
N ILE A 243 -9.64 -7.71 1.41
CA ILE A 243 -8.33 -8.17 0.91
C ILE A 243 -7.20 -7.49 1.69
N PHE A 244 -6.76 -8.12 2.77
CA PHE A 244 -5.71 -7.57 3.65
C PHE A 244 -4.31 -8.09 3.30
N SER A 245 -4.22 -9.14 2.50
CA SER A 245 -2.97 -9.85 2.20
C SER A 245 -2.07 -9.17 1.16
N HIS A 246 -2.33 -7.92 0.75
CA HIS A 246 -1.51 -7.21 -0.23
C HIS A 246 -1.29 -5.73 0.15
N PRO A 247 -0.05 -5.20 0.09
CA PRO A 247 0.25 -3.83 0.52
C PRO A 247 -0.38 -2.75 -0.36
N ASN A 248 -0.59 -3.02 -1.65
CA ASN A 248 -1.18 -2.05 -2.59
C ASN A 248 -2.70 -2.18 -2.72
N ILE A 249 -3.36 -2.85 -1.77
CA ILE A 249 -4.82 -2.90 -1.69
C ILE A 249 -5.25 -2.20 -0.41
N LEU A 250 -6.30 -1.37 -0.53
CA LEU A 250 -7.02 -0.80 0.60
C LEU A 250 -8.29 -1.64 0.79
N PRO A 251 -8.31 -2.54 1.79
CA PRO A 251 -9.43 -3.45 2.01
C PRO A 251 -10.67 -2.74 2.52
N VAL A 252 -11.82 -3.36 2.24
CA VAL A 252 -13.02 -3.14 3.06
C VAL A 252 -12.78 -3.76 4.42
N ILE A 253 -12.93 -2.97 5.48
CA ILE A 253 -12.79 -3.42 6.88
C ILE A 253 -13.99 -4.29 7.25
N GLY A 254 -15.18 -3.75 6.99
CA GLY A 254 -16.45 -4.39 7.27
C GLY A 254 -17.61 -3.60 6.68
N CYS A 255 -18.83 -3.99 7.04
CA CYS A 255 -20.03 -3.34 6.54
C CYS A 255 -21.13 -3.19 7.60
N CYS A 256 -22.07 -2.29 7.35
CA CYS A 256 -23.36 -2.23 8.06
C CYS A 256 -24.50 -2.59 7.10
N ASN A 257 -25.45 -3.38 7.59
CA ASN A 257 -26.62 -3.84 6.83
C ASN A 257 -27.88 -3.85 7.72
N THR A 258 -28.13 -2.74 8.43
CA THR A 258 -29.28 -2.62 9.35
C THR A 258 -29.71 -1.16 9.56
N PRO A 259 -31.02 -0.92 9.74
CA PRO A 259 -32.07 -1.24 8.78
C PRO A 259 -32.17 -0.11 7.75
N GLN A 260 -32.11 -0.42 6.46
CA GLN A 260 -32.25 0.53 5.32
C GLN A 260 -31.01 1.33 4.90
N ASN A 261 -29.82 1.04 5.42
CA ASN A 261 -28.57 1.54 4.85
C ASN A 261 -27.58 0.38 4.63
N LEU A 262 -27.03 0.30 3.42
CA LEU A 262 -25.86 -0.52 3.14
C LEU A 262 -24.64 0.38 3.18
N ILE A 263 -23.72 0.07 4.10
CA ILE A 263 -22.55 0.92 4.35
C ILE A 263 -21.31 0.06 4.22
N VAL A 264 -20.37 0.53 3.41
CA VAL A 264 -19.03 -0.05 3.29
C VAL A 264 -18.07 0.78 4.11
N ILE A 265 -17.26 0.12 4.94
CA ILE A 265 -16.30 0.78 5.84
C ILE A 265 -14.89 0.47 5.37
N SER A 266 -14.07 1.51 5.25
CA SER A 266 -12.64 1.42 4.93
C SER A 266 -11.85 2.34 5.86
N GLN A 267 -10.52 2.22 5.86
CA GLN A 267 -9.67 3.08 6.67
C GLN A 267 -9.62 4.49 6.08
N TYR A 268 -9.63 5.51 6.94
CA TYR A 268 -9.43 6.88 6.49
C TYR A 268 -7.98 7.13 6.10
N MET A 269 -7.79 7.72 4.91
CA MET A 269 -6.49 8.13 4.38
C MET A 269 -6.49 9.65 4.20
N PRO A 270 -5.59 10.41 4.87
CA PRO A 270 -5.63 11.87 4.85
C PRO A 270 -5.38 12.52 3.49
N LEU A 271 -4.50 11.93 2.67
CA LEU A 271 -4.14 12.48 1.35
C LEU A 271 -5.24 12.26 0.29
N GLY A 272 -6.19 11.35 0.55
CA GLY A 272 -7.29 11.07 -0.37
C GLY A 272 -6.86 10.29 -1.61
N SER A 273 -7.59 10.48 -2.71
CA SER A 273 -7.33 9.78 -3.97
C SER A 273 -6.17 10.38 -4.75
N LEU A 274 -5.56 9.58 -5.62
CA LEU A 274 -4.55 10.04 -6.58
C LEU A 274 -5.10 11.21 -7.40
N TYR A 275 -6.38 11.20 -7.78
CA TYR A 275 -7.02 12.33 -8.46
C TYR A 275 -6.93 13.63 -7.62
N ASN A 276 -7.17 13.56 -6.31
CA ASN A 276 -7.07 14.73 -5.43
C ASN A 276 -5.63 15.25 -5.37
N VAL A 277 -4.65 14.35 -5.30
CA VAL A 277 -3.22 14.67 -5.25
C VAL A 277 -2.74 15.31 -6.56
N LEU A 278 -3.23 14.83 -7.72
CA LEU A 278 -2.78 15.32 -9.02
C LEU A 278 -3.46 16.62 -9.45
N HIS A 279 -4.76 16.78 -9.17
CA HIS A 279 -5.58 17.80 -9.84
C HIS A 279 -6.25 18.80 -8.92
N GLU A 280 -6.52 18.42 -7.66
CA GLU A 280 -7.28 19.29 -6.73
C GLU A 280 -6.39 20.03 -5.73
N GLY A 281 -5.06 19.89 -5.83
CA GLY A 281 -4.09 20.60 -5.00
C GLY A 281 -4.24 20.32 -3.49
N ARG A 282 -4.90 19.20 -3.11
CA ARG A 282 -5.01 18.79 -1.71
C ARG A 282 -3.68 18.15 -1.27
N GLY A 283 -2.73 18.99 -0.91
CA GLY A 283 -1.47 18.63 -0.27
C GLY A 283 -0.29 19.37 -0.87
N ASP A 284 0.68 19.77 -0.03
CA ASP A 284 2.00 20.30 -0.42
C ASP A 284 2.89 19.24 -1.13
N ILE A 285 2.27 18.22 -1.72
CA ILE A 285 2.92 17.04 -2.26
C ILE A 285 3.22 17.28 -3.73
N VAL A 286 4.47 17.64 -4.01
CA VAL A 286 4.98 17.69 -5.38
C VAL A 286 5.24 16.27 -5.88
N VAL A 287 4.43 15.80 -6.84
CA VAL A 287 4.69 14.51 -7.48
C VAL A 287 5.68 14.71 -8.63
N ASP A 288 6.93 14.32 -8.41
CA ASP A 288 7.97 14.28 -9.44
C ASP A 288 7.87 12.99 -10.29
N THR A 289 8.77 12.84 -11.26
CA THR A 289 8.81 11.66 -12.14
C THR A 289 9.08 10.37 -11.37
N ALA A 290 9.98 10.41 -10.37
CA ALA A 290 10.33 9.24 -9.59
C ALA A 290 9.14 8.74 -8.76
N ARG A 291 8.40 9.66 -8.14
CA ARG A 291 7.19 9.36 -7.37
C ARG A 291 6.03 8.92 -8.24
N ALA A 292 5.88 9.52 -9.43
CA ALA A 292 4.90 9.08 -10.42
C ALA A 292 5.14 7.62 -10.83
N LEU A 293 6.40 7.25 -11.09
CA LEU A 293 6.79 5.87 -11.38
C LEU A 293 6.55 4.94 -10.18
N LYS A 294 6.84 5.38 -8.95
CA LYS A 294 6.51 4.61 -7.73
C LYS A 294 5.01 4.29 -7.66
N PHE A 295 4.15 5.31 -7.83
CA PHE A 295 2.70 5.09 -7.84
C PHE A 295 2.26 4.15 -8.96
N ALA A 296 2.84 4.26 -10.15
CA ALA A 296 2.56 3.34 -11.25
C ALA A 296 2.93 1.88 -10.91
N ILE A 297 4.08 1.65 -10.26
CA ILE A 297 4.51 0.32 -9.81
C ILE A 297 3.54 -0.23 -8.76
N ASP A 298 3.17 0.58 -7.78
CA ASP A 298 2.24 0.19 -6.71
C ASP A 298 0.87 -0.22 -7.27
N ILE A 299 0.32 0.60 -8.18
CA ILE A 299 -0.94 0.29 -8.87
C ILE A 299 -0.81 -1.00 -9.69
N ALA A 300 0.27 -1.15 -10.45
CA ALA A 300 0.50 -2.33 -11.28
C ALA A 300 0.61 -3.62 -10.44
N ARG A 301 1.31 -3.58 -9.31
CA ARG A 301 1.40 -4.71 -8.37
C ARG A 301 0.06 -5.04 -7.74
N GLY A 302 -0.70 -4.02 -7.32
CA GLY A 302 -2.06 -4.21 -6.82
C GLY A 302 -2.97 -4.90 -7.84
N MET A 303 -2.93 -4.47 -9.10
CA MET A 303 -3.74 -5.07 -10.17
C MET A 303 -3.26 -6.48 -10.54
N ALA A 304 -1.94 -6.72 -10.62
CA ALA A 304 -1.40 -8.08 -10.81
C ALA A 304 -1.94 -9.04 -9.76
N PHE A 305 -1.91 -8.61 -8.49
CA PHE A 305 -2.45 -9.41 -7.41
C PHE A 305 -3.97 -9.64 -7.56
N LEU A 306 -4.75 -8.60 -7.86
CA LEU A 306 -6.19 -8.77 -8.12
C LEU A 306 -6.48 -9.75 -9.26
N HIS A 307 -5.66 -9.73 -10.33
CA HIS A 307 -5.79 -10.63 -11.47
C HIS A 307 -5.42 -12.08 -11.13
N SER A 308 -4.50 -12.27 -10.17
CA SER A 308 -4.12 -13.60 -9.68
C SER A 308 -5.16 -14.28 -8.78
N LEU A 309 -6.16 -13.54 -8.28
CA LEU A 309 -7.17 -14.09 -7.38
C LEU A 309 -8.18 -14.96 -8.15
N GLU A 310 -8.36 -16.21 -7.73
CA GLU A 310 -9.32 -17.14 -8.34
C GLU A 310 -10.79 -16.74 -8.14
N ARG A 311 -11.08 -15.80 -7.23
CA ARG A 311 -12.44 -15.37 -6.88
C ARG A 311 -12.91 -14.20 -7.74
N THR A 312 -14.17 -14.22 -8.11
CA THR A 312 -14.84 -13.11 -8.79
C THR A 312 -15.07 -11.95 -7.83
N ILE A 313 -14.28 -10.89 -7.99
CA ILE A 313 -14.45 -9.62 -7.32
C ILE A 313 -15.58 -8.85 -8.02
N PRO A 314 -16.45 -8.13 -7.28
CA PRO A 314 -17.38 -7.17 -7.87
C PRO A 314 -16.67 -6.18 -8.82
N GLU A 315 -17.39 -5.65 -9.81
CA GLU A 315 -16.79 -4.87 -10.90
C GLU A 315 -15.93 -3.71 -10.39
N TYR A 316 -14.65 -3.70 -10.76
CA TYR A 316 -13.69 -2.68 -10.35
C TYR A 316 -13.16 -1.93 -11.58
N PHE A 317 -13.56 -0.67 -11.74
CA PHE A 317 -13.11 0.17 -12.84
C PHE A 317 -11.92 1.01 -12.41
N LEU A 318 -10.70 0.58 -12.75
CA LEU A 318 -9.48 1.28 -12.37
C LEU A 318 -9.45 2.73 -12.92
N ASN A 319 -9.26 3.71 -12.04
CA ASN A 319 -9.01 5.12 -12.39
C ASN A 319 -8.39 5.85 -11.19
N SER A 320 -7.97 7.10 -11.38
CA SER A 320 -7.21 7.85 -10.37
C SER A 320 -8.03 8.24 -9.14
N ARG A 321 -9.37 8.19 -9.20
CA ARG A 321 -10.25 8.41 -8.05
C ARG A 321 -10.34 7.20 -7.13
N HIS A 322 -10.08 6.00 -7.66
CA HIS A 322 -10.13 4.74 -6.90
C HIS A 322 -8.77 4.29 -6.36
N VAL A 323 -7.71 5.02 -6.69
CA VAL A 323 -6.37 4.84 -6.11
C VAL A 323 -6.24 5.82 -4.95
N ILE A 324 -5.94 5.34 -3.75
CA ILE A 324 -5.78 6.15 -2.54
C ILE A 324 -4.29 6.22 -2.19
N ILE A 325 -3.82 7.40 -1.81
CA ILE A 325 -2.42 7.63 -1.43
C ILE A 325 -2.31 7.64 0.10
N GLU A 326 -1.41 6.81 0.63
CA GLU A 326 -1.07 6.77 2.05
C GLU A 326 0.05 7.77 2.38
N GLU A 327 0.21 8.11 3.66
CA GLU A 327 1.19 9.11 4.14
C GLU A 327 2.65 8.74 3.79
N ASP A 328 2.95 7.45 3.69
CA ASP A 328 4.25 6.91 3.26
C ASP A 328 4.45 6.93 1.73
N MET A 329 3.54 7.60 1.01
CA MET A 329 3.52 7.69 -0.44
C MET A 329 3.35 6.34 -1.12
N THR A 330 2.64 5.40 -0.50
CA THR A 330 2.23 4.13 -1.12
C THR A 330 0.87 4.32 -1.78
N ALA A 331 0.73 3.88 -3.04
CA ALA A 331 -0.57 3.86 -3.71
C ALA A 331 -1.32 2.55 -3.42
N ARG A 332 -2.61 2.67 -3.09
CA ARG A 332 -3.51 1.53 -2.79
C ARG A 332 -4.78 1.57 -3.61
N LEU A 333 -5.19 0.41 -4.12
CA LEU A 333 -6.46 0.22 -4.80
C LEU A 333 -7.61 0.14 -3.79
N ASN A 334 -8.55 1.07 -3.84
CA ASN A 334 -9.68 1.14 -2.90
C ASN A 334 -10.78 0.14 -3.22
N MET A 335 -10.85 -0.95 -2.46
CA MET A 335 -11.88 -1.97 -2.67
C MET A 335 -13.30 -1.47 -2.31
N ALA A 336 -13.43 -0.39 -1.53
CA ALA A 336 -14.74 0.21 -1.23
C ALA A 336 -15.40 0.91 -2.43
N ASP A 337 -14.66 1.09 -3.53
CA ASP A 337 -15.18 1.64 -4.78
C ASP A 337 -15.57 0.58 -5.82
N ALA A 338 -15.30 -0.70 -5.53
CA ALA A 338 -15.84 -1.80 -6.32
C ALA A 338 -17.38 -1.76 -6.32
N LYS A 339 -17.98 -2.11 -7.46
CA LYS A 339 -19.42 -2.03 -7.70
C LYS A 339 -20.06 -3.38 -7.46
N PHE A 340 -20.94 -3.44 -6.46
CA PHE A 340 -21.78 -4.61 -6.21
C PHE A 340 -22.69 -4.89 -7.41
N SER A 341 -23.10 -6.15 -7.58
CA SER A 341 -23.91 -6.59 -8.73
C SER A 341 -25.23 -5.83 -8.92
N PHE A 342 -25.76 -5.19 -7.86
CA PHE A 342 -26.99 -4.41 -7.88
C PHE A 342 -26.78 -2.90 -8.05
N GLN A 343 -25.54 -2.41 -8.04
CA GLN A 343 -25.23 -0.99 -8.20
C GLN A 343 -25.12 -0.59 -9.67
N GLU A 344 -25.57 0.63 -9.97
CA GLU A 344 -25.24 1.35 -11.21
C GLU A 344 -25.38 0.55 -12.52
N LYS A 345 -26.30 -0.43 -12.58
CA LYS A 345 -26.46 -1.33 -13.73
C LYS A 345 -26.57 -0.55 -15.06
N GLY A 346 -25.61 -0.77 -15.94
CA GLY A 346 -25.57 -0.14 -17.27
C GLY A 346 -25.24 1.36 -17.27
N ARG A 347 -24.72 1.91 -16.16
CA ARG A 347 -24.30 3.31 -16.06
C ARG A 347 -22.80 3.42 -15.88
N ILE A 348 -22.18 4.35 -16.60
CA ILE A 348 -20.75 4.60 -16.57
C ILE A 348 -20.54 6.09 -16.37
N TYR A 349 -19.87 6.47 -15.27
CA TYR A 349 -19.66 7.87 -14.90
C TYR A 349 -18.25 8.37 -15.21
N TYR A 350 -17.29 7.46 -15.42
CA TYR A 350 -15.89 7.80 -15.72
C TYR A 350 -15.37 7.05 -16.95
N PRO A 351 -15.98 7.22 -18.13
CA PRO A 351 -15.59 6.47 -19.33
C PRO A 351 -14.22 6.87 -19.88
N ALA A 352 -13.66 8.01 -19.47
CA ALA A 352 -12.37 8.50 -19.95
C ALA A 352 -11.18 7.57 -19.68
N TRP A 353 -11.28 6.69 -18.67
CA TRP A 353 -10.27 5.67 -18.36
C TRP A 353 -10.57 4.32 -19.02
N MET A 354 -11.77 4.12 -19.57
CA MET A 354 -12.19 2.81 -20.05
C MET A 354 -11.68 2.51 -21.46
N SER A 355 -11.47 1.22 -21.72
CA SER A 355 -11.19 0.74 -23.07
C SER A 355 -12.44 0.77 -23.95
N PRO A 356 -12.28 0.86 -25.29
CA PRO A 356 -13.41 0.87 -26.22
C PRO A 356 -14.30 -0.38 -26.07
N GLU A 357 -13.70 -1.57 -25.94
CA GLU A 357 -14.45 -2.80 -25.80
C GLU A 357 -15.18 -2.92 -24.46
N ALA A 358 -14.69 -2.29 -23.38
CA ALA A 358 -15.40 -2.22 -22.11
C ALA A 358 -16.67 -1.36 -22.20
N LEU A 359 -16.73 -0.41 -23.15
CA LEU A 359 -17.92 0.42 -23.40
C LEU A 359 -18.90 -0.24 -24.39
N GLN A 360 -18.41 -1.09 -25.30
CA GLN A 360 -19.23 -1.69 -26.36
C GLN A 360 -19.79 -3.08 -26.01
N LYS A 361 -18.99 -3.93 -25.36
CA LYS A 361 -19.32 -5.35 -25.17
C LYS A 361 -20.10 -5.58 -23.87
N LYS A 362 -20.83 -6.70 -23.80
CA LYS A 362 -21.42 -7.18 -22.54
C LYS A 362 -20.33 -7.68 -21.60
N ILE A 363 -20.59 -7.62 -20.30
CA ILE A 363 -19.64 -8.02 -19.24
C ILE A 363 -19.06 -9.42 -19.47
N THR A 364 -19.88 -10.37 -19.91
CA THR A 364 -19.49 -11.77 -20.18
C THR A 364 -18.49 -11.93 -21.32
N ASP A 365 -18.44 -10.97 -22.25
CA ASP A 365 -17.67 -11.07 -23.49
C ASP A 365 -16.43 -10.16 -23.45
N ARG A 366 -16.19 -9.50 -22.30
CA ARG A 366 -15.06 -8.59 -22.09
C ARG A 366 -13.84 -9.37 -21.61
N ASN A 367 -12.70 -9.05 -22.22
CA ASN A 367 -11.41 -9.31 -21.58
C ASN A 367 -11.17 -8.18 -20.56
N TRP A 368 -11.53 -8.45 -19.30
CA TRP A 368 -11.44 -7.47 -18.22
C TRP A 368 -9.98 -7.15 -17.88
N GLU A 369 -9.07 -8.13 -17.92
CA GLU A 369 -7.64 -7.90 -17.67
C GLU A 369 -7.04 -6.93 -18.69
N ALA A 370 -7.39 -7.10 -19.97
CA ALA A 370 -6.97 -6.19 -21.03
C ALA A 370 -7.61 -4.80 -20.88
N SER A 371 -8.86 -4.72 -20.40
CA SER A 371 -9.56 -3.46 -20.16
C SER A 371 -8.94 -2.69 -18.98
N ASP A 372 -8.52 -3.40 -17.93
CA ASP A 372 -7.78 -2.84 -16.81
C ASP A 372 -6.41 -2.33 -17.23
N MET A 373 -5.71 -3.07 -18.10
CA MET A 373 -4.42 -2.63 -18.65
C MET A 373 -4.55 -1.33 -19.46
N TRP A 374 -5.65 -1.16 -20.19
CA TRP A 374 -5.95 0.12 -20.85
C TRP A 374 -6.15 1.24 -19.85
N SER A 375 -6.95 0.99 -18.81
CA SER A 375 -7.20 1.95 -17.73
C SER A 375 -5.91 2.36 -17.01
N PHE A 376 -5.01 1.40 -16.80
CA PHE A 376 -3.67 1.65 -16.29
C PHE A 376 -2.82 2.50 -17.24
N ALA A 377 -2.95 2.34 -18.56
CA ALA A 377 -2.25 3.19 -19.51
C ALA A 377 -2.72 4.66 -19.45
N ILE A 378 -4.02 4.89 -19.24
CA ILE A 378 -4.56 6.23 -19.00
C ILE A 378 -4.01 6.81 -17.70
N LEU A 379 -3.89 6.00 -16.64
CA LEU A 379 -3.23 6.41 -15.39
C LEU A 379 -1.76 6.76 -15.58
N LEU A 380 -1.00 6.00 -16.38
CA LEU A 380 0.39 6.33 -16.71
C LEU A 380 0.49 7.68 -17.44
N TRP A 381 -0.42 7.93 -18.37
CA TRP A 381 -0.49 9.21 -19.08
C TRP A 381 -0.86 10.36 -18.13
N GLU A 382 -1.84 10.16 -17.26
CA GLU A 382 -2.29 11.14 -16.25
C GLU A 382 -1.15 11.47 -15.24
N LEU A 383 -0.41 10.45 -14.80
CA LEU A 383 0.77 10.59 -13.95
C LEU A 383 1.90 11.35 -14.64
N ALA A 384 2.07 11.19 -15.95
CA ALA A 384 3.14 11.84 -16.71
C ALA A 384 2.80 13.29 -17.09
N THR A 385 1.53 13.58 -17.39
CA THR A 385 1.09 14.87 -17.92
C THR A 385 0.51 15.79 -16.87
N ARG A 386 0.03 15.25 -15.74
CA ARG A 386 -0.78 15.97 -14.75
C ARG A 386 -2.07 16.56 -15.34
N GLU A 387 -2.59 15.94 -16.39
CA GLU A 387 -3.82 16.36 -17.05
C GLU A 387 -4.95 15.37 -16.80
N VAL A 388 -6.17 15.89 -16.67
CA VAL A 388 -7.38 15.07 -16.64
C VAL A 388 -7.70 14.66 -18.08
N PRO A 389 -8.02 13.37 -18.36
CA PRO A 389 -8.36 12.95 -19.71
C PRO A 389 -9.69 13.57 -20.17
N PHE A 390 -9.65 14.27 -21.30
CA PHE A 390 -10.81 14.90 -21.96
C PHE A 390 -11.64 15.83 -21.05
N PRO A 391 -11.03 16.86 -20.43
CA PRO A 391 -11.69 17.66 -19.38
C PRO A 391 -12.86 18.51 -19.91
N ASP A 392 -12.84 18.87 -21.19
CA ASP A 392 -13.80 19.78 -21.81
C ASP A 392 -15.07 19.07 -22.34
N GLN A 393 -15.19 17.76 -22.14
CA GLN A 393 -16.29 16.95 -22.67
C GLN A 393 -17.07 16.26 -21.54
N SER A 394 -18.38 16.12 -21.71
CA SER A 394 -19.21 15.40 -20.74
C SER A 394 -18.89 13.90 -20.75
N PRO A 395 -19.13 13.16 -19.65
CA PRO A 395 -18.93 11.71 -19.62
C PRO A 395 -19.66 10.97 -20.74
N MET A 396 -20.87 11.40 -21.11
CA MET A 396 -21.64 10.77 -22.19
C MET A 396 -20.94 10.93 -23.54
N GLU A 397 -20.51 12.16 -23.88
CA GLU A 397 -19.78 12.44 -25.13
C GLU A 397 -18.47 11.65 -25.16
N VAL A 398 -17.68 11.70 -24.08
CA VAL A 398 -16.42 10.96 -23.99
C VAL A 398 -16.65 9.46 -24.21
N GLY A 399 -17.63 8.86 -23.53
CA GLY A 399 -17.93 7.44 -23.67
C GLY A 399 -18.36 7.08 -25.10
N MET A 400 -19.24 7.88 -25.72
CA MET A 400 -19.70 7.67 -27.09
C MET A 400 -18.53 7.76 -28.09
N ARG A 401 -17.67 8.77 -27.96
CA ARG A 401 -16.56 8.99 -28.90
C ARG A 401 -15.42 7.99 -28.72
N ILE A 402 -15.12 7.56 -27.50
CA ILE A 402 -14.15 6.48 -27.26
C ILE A 402 -14.65 5.18 -27.90
N ALA A 403 -15.95 4.88 -27.69
CA ALA A 403 -16.56 3.67 -28.21
C ALA A 403 -16.69 3.70 -29.74
N LEU A 404 -17.15 4.79 -30.34
CA LEU A 404 -17.61 4.78 -31.75
C LEU A 404 -16.75 5.61 -32.70
N GLU A 405 -16.01 6.60 -32.20
CA GLU A 405 -15.31 7.60 -33.03
C GLU A 405 -13.78 7.52 -32.93
N GLY A 406 -13.24 6.57 -32.17
CA GLY A 406 -11.79 6.41 -32.02
C GLY A 406 -11.11 7.53 -31.22
N LEU A 407 -11.84 8.20 -30.30
CA LEU A 407 -11.24 9.20 -29.41
C LEU A 407 -10.18 8.53 -28.50
N ARG A 408 -8.94 9.05 -28.53
CA ARG A 408 -7.81 8.56 -27.72
C ARG A 408 -7.03 9.74 -27.15
N ILE A 409 -6.31 9.48 -26.04
CA ILE A 409 -5.40 10.46 -25.46
C ILE A 409 -4.22 10.74 -26.39
N SER A 410 -3.71 11.97 -26.36
CA SER A 410 -2.53 12.37 -27.14
C SER A 410 -1.27 12.35 -26.27
N ILE A 411 -0.21 11.70 -26.77
CA ILE A 411 1.08 11.63 -26.09
C ILE A 411 1.90 12.87 -26.50
N LYS A 412 2.03 13.82 -25.57
CA LYS A 412 2.74 15.09 -25.78
C LYS A 412 4.27 14.90 -25.86
N PRO A 413 5.01 15.80 -26.55
CA PRO A 413 6.46 15.68 -26.76
C PRO A 413 7.36 15.84 -25.52
N GLY A 414 6.83 15.82 -24.29
CA GLY A 414 7.62 15.87 -23.04
C GLY A 414 7.71 14.54 -22.26
N ILE A 415 6.96 13.52 -22.67
CA ILE A 415 6.95 12.22 -22.01
C ILE A 415 8.19 11.41 -22.44
N SER A 416 8.84 10.73 -21.50
CA SER A 416 10.01 9.90 -21.82
C SER A 416 9.69 8.85 -22.90
N HIS A 417 10.66 8.56 -23.76
CA HIS A 417 10.46 7.61 -24.87
C HIS A 417 9.99 6.24 -24.37
N HIS A 418 10.58 5.74 -23.28
CA HIS A 418 10.21 4.47 -22.66
C HIS A 418 8.77 4.46 -22.14
N LEU A 419 8.35 5.53 -21.46
CA LEU A 419 6.99 5.64 -20.93
C LEU A 419 5.96 5.80 -22.06
N SER A 420 6.27 6.59 -23.09
CA SER A 420 5.42 6.71 -24.29
C SER A 420 5.22 5.36 -24.98
N LYS A 421 6.28 4.56 -25.13
CA LYS A 421 6.21 3.22 -25.71
C LYS A 421 5.35 2.29 -24.85
N LEU A 422 5.52 2.34 -23.53
CA LEU A 422 4.72 1.54 -22.60
C LEU A 422 3.23 1.89 -22.70
N ILE A 423 2.87 3.18 -22.65
CA ILE A 423 1.48 3.64 -22.80
C ILE A 423 0.87 3.11 -24.11
N LYS A 424 1.60 3.22 -25.24
CA LYS A 424 1.11 2.71 -26.55
C LYS A 424 0.87 1.21 -26.56
N ILE A 425 1.73 0.43 -25.92
CA ILE A 425 1.59 -1.04 -25.85
C ILE A 425 0.41 -1.43 -24.96
N CYS A 426 0.23 -0.75 -23.82
CA CYS A 426 -0.91 -0.97 -22.93
C CYS A 426 -2.25 -0.52 -23.54
N MET A 427 -2.25 0.48 -24.44
CA MET A 427 -3.41 0.94 -25.21
C MET A 427 -3.51 0.31 -26.61
N ASN A 428 -3.06 -0.93 -26.79
CA ASN A 428 -3.25 -1.60 -28.08
C ASN A 428 -4.75 -1.76 -28.37
N GLU A 429 -5.20 -1.40 -29.58
CA GLU A 429 -6.60 -1.56 -29.98
C GLU A 429 -7.04 -3.02 -29.96
N ASP A 430 -6.10 -3.96 -30.19
CA ASP A 430 -6.33 -5.39 -30.03
C ASP A 430 -6.12 -5.79 -28.54
N PRO A 431 -7.18 -6.18 -27.80
CA PRO A 431 -7.06 -6.54 -26.39
C PRO A 431 -6.11 -7.72 -26.16
N GLY A 432 -5.99 -8.65 -27.12
CA GLY A 432 -5.11 -9.81 -27.02
C GLY A 432 -3.61 -9.49 -27.15
N LYS A 433 -3.26 -8.27 -27.59
CA LYS A 433 -1.88 -7.80 -27.71
C LYS A 433 -1.44 -6.92 -26.53
N ARG A 434 -2.34 -6.64 -25.59
CA ARG A 434 -1.99 -5.89 -24.38
C ARG A 434 -1.23 -6.82 -23.42
N PRO A 435 -0.17 -6.32 -22.75
CA PRO A 435 0.57 -7.12 -21.78
C PRO A 435 -0.27 -7.36 -20.52
N THR A 436 0.09 -8.37 -19.73
CA THR A 436 -0.45 -8.55 -18.38
C THR A 436 0.31 -7.70 -17.37
N PHE A 437 -0.24 -7.51 -16.16
CA PHE A 437 0.43 -6.75 -15.11
C PHE A 437 1.77 -7.40 -14.69
N ASP A 438 1.87 -8.73 -14.65
CA ASP A 438 3.12 -9.45 -14.37
C ASP A 438 4.24 -9.15 -15.37
N MET A 439 3.88 -8.89 -16.64
CA MET A 439 4.85 -8.53 -17.67
C MET A 439 5.38 -7.11 -17.51
N ILE A 440 4.54 -6.17 -17.03
CA ILE A 440 4.91 -4.75 -16.95
C ILE A 440 5.59 -4.36 -15.64
N VAL A 441 5.32 -5.05 -14.52
CA VAL A 441 5.93 -4.73 -13.21
C VAL A 441 7.47 -4.74 -13.29
N PRO A 442 8.14 -5.76 -13.87
CA PRO A 442 9.60 -5.76 -14.01
C PRO A 442 10.13 -4.65 -14.93
N ILE A 443 9.32 -4.21 -15.91
CA ILE A 443 9.69 -3.12 -16.82
C ILE A 443 9.66 -1.80 -16.06
N LEU A 444 8.61 -1.55 -15.27
CA LEU A 444 8.49 -0.36 -14.44
C LEU A 444 9.59 -0.30 -13.38
N ASP A 445 9.91 -1.42 -12.72
CA ASP A 445 11.01 -1.51 -11.75
C ASP A 445 12.35 -1.11 -12.39
N LYS A 446 12.61 -1.51 -13.65
CA LYS A 446 13.80 -1.09 -14.39
C LYS A 446 13.81 0.40 -14.75
N MET A 447 12.65 1.04 -14.89
CA MET A 447 12.57 2.50 -15.14
C MET A 447 12.89 3.34 -13.90
N THR A 448 12.88 2.75 -12.71
CA THR A 448 13.23 3.44 -11.45
C THR A 448 14.69 3.33 -11.03
N ARG A 449 15.46 2.47 -11.70
CA ARG A 449 16.90 2.33 -11.55
C ARG A 449 17.60 3.22 -12.56
#